data_AF-A0A2P7BC62-F1
#
_entry.id   AF-A0A2P7BC62-F1
#
_cell.length_a   1.000
_cell.length_b   1.000
_cell.length_c   1.000
_cell.angle_alpha   90.00
_cell.angle_beta   90.00
_cell.angle_gamma   90.00
#
_symmetry.space_group_name_H-M   'P 1'
#
loop_
_entity.id
_entity.type
_entity.pdbx_description
1 polymer ?
#
loop_
_entity_poly.entity_id
_entity_poly.type
_entity_poly.pdbx_seq_one_letter_code
_entity_poly.pdbx_strand_id
1 'polypeptide(L)'
;MDNSRIVYQYIPERSAIFSLSFIMTHFAKYKRFTLDSYENNDAVKVFVFENGGKTVADIFWDENGQTGAGTYLYATYVPVALERAEDVRQNYGFAKVIVIIENLDLWDADWGDLID
;
A
#
# COMPACT_ATOMS: atom_id res chain seq x y z
N MET A 1 -15.52 20.55 2.43
CA MET A 1 -15.39 19.09 2.45
C MET A 1 -14.01 18.80 2.98
N ASP A 2 -13.93 18.08 4.08
CA ASP A 2 -12.65 17.71 4.67
C ASP A 2 -11.99 16.72 3.71
N ASN A 3 -11.00 17.16 2.94
CA ASN A 3 -10.21 16.30 2.05
C ASN A 3 -9.20 15.49 2.88
N SER A 4 -9.64 14.93 4.00
CA SER A 4 -8.80 14.16 4.90
C SER A 4 -8.53 12.80 4.26
N ARG A 5 -7.44 12.74 3.50
CA ARG A 5 -6.89 11.49 2.96
C ARG A 5 -6.70 10.49 4.10
N ILE A 6 -7.11 9.25 3.89
CA ILE A 6 -7.02 8.21 4.89
C ILE A 6 -5.78 7.38 4.60
N VAL A 7 -4.90 7.25 5.59
CA VAL A 7 -3.57 6.66 5.43
C VAL A 7 -3.50 5.36 6.20
N TYR A 8 -3.04 4.31 5.54
CA TYR A 8 -2.80 3.01 6.11
C TYR A 8 -1.37 2.54 5.85
N GLN A 9 -0.80 1.75 6.75
CA GLN A 9 0.51 1.12 6.58
C GLN A 9 0.35 -0.39 6.52
N TYR A 10 1.04 -1.02 5.57
CA TYR A 10 1.17 -2.47 5.52
C TYR A 10 1.82 -3.00 6.80
N ILE A 11 1.21 -4.03 7.38
CA ILE A 11 1.74 -4.79 8.51
C ILE A 11 2.25 -6.12 7.95
N PRO A 12 3.58 -6.32 7.84
CA PRO A 12 4.11 -7.63 7.49
C PRO A 12 3.69 -8.62 8.56
N GLU A 13 3.05 -9.72 8.16
CA GLU A 13 2.77 -10.82 9.08
C GLU A 13 4.10 -11.34 9.61
N ARG A 14 4.36 -11.14 10.91
CA ARG A 14 5.52 -11.78 11.55
C ARG A 14 5.32 -13.28 11.41
N SER A 15 6.18 -13.93 10.62
CA SER A 15 6.22 -15.37 10.45
C SER A 15 6.17 -16.09 11.81
N ALA A 16 4.99 -16.57 12.17
CA ALA A 16 4.87 -17.69 13.09
C ALA A 16 5.05 -18.94 12.22
N ILE A 17 6.10 -19.69 12.48
CA ILE A 17 6.37 -20.99 11.87
C ILE A 17 5.17 -21.89 12.13
N PHE A 18 4.27 -22.09 11.17
CA PHE A 18 3.20 -23.09 11.29
C PHE A 18 2.94 -23.80 9.96
N SER A 19 3.47 -25.02 9.91
CA SER A 19 2.93 -26.26 9.35
C SER A 19 2.18 -26.22 8.01
N LEU A 20 2.68 -27.02 7.06
CA LEU A 20 1.94 -27.45 5.87
C LEU A 20 0.55 -27.97 6.26
N SER A 21 -0.50 -27.18 5.99
CA SER A 21 -1.90 -27.59 5.71
C SER A 21 -2.83 -26.40 5.94
N PHE A 22 -2.80 -25.35 5.12
CA PHE A 22 -3.98 -24.48 4.95
C PHE A 22 -3.81 -23.58 3.72
N ILE A 23 -4.57 -23.87 2.66
CA ILE A 23 -4.78 -22.92 1.57
C ILE A 23 -5.81 -21.92 2.09
N MET A 24 -5.36 -20.87 2.77
CA MET A 24 -6.16 -19.69 3.04
C MET A 24 -5.40 -18.48 2.52
N THR A 25 -6.02 -17.83 1.55
CA THR A 25 -5.76 -16.48 1.05
C THR A 25 -5.27 -15.59 2.20
N HIS A 26 -3.99 -15.24 2.21
CA HIS A 26 -3.47 -14.28 3.17
C HIS A 26 -3.94 -12.89 2.72
N PHE A 27 -4.93 -12.34 3.42
CA PHE A 27 -5.37 -10.96 3.24
C PHE A 27 -4.35 -10.06 3.93
N ALA A 28 -3.61 -9.26 3.16
CA ALA A 28 -2.66 -8.30 3.70
C ALA A 28 -3.36 -7.39 4.73
N LYS A 29 -2.67 -7.06 5.82
CA LYS A 29 -3.22 -6.22 6.88
C LYS A 29 -2.66 -4.82 6.78
N TYR A 30 -3.55 -3.84 6.84
CA TYR A 30 -3.21 -2.42 6.74
C TYR A 30 -3.75 -1.70 7.95
N LYS A 31 -2.89 -1.12 8.78
CA LYS A 31 -3.33 -0.36 9.97
C LYS A 31 -3.42 1.13 9.66
N ARG A 32 -4.38 1.85 10.24
CA ARG A 32 -4.53 3.29 10.06
C ARG A 32 -3.42 4.09 10.77
N PHE A 33 -2.95 5.16 10.13
CA PHE A 33 -1.93 6.06 10.68
C PHE A 33 -2.28 7.54 10.42
N THR A 34 -1.55 8.43 11.11
CA THR A 34 -1.67 9.88 10.96
C THR A 34 -1.01 10.39 9.68
N LEU A 35 -1.52 11.51 9.15
CA LEU A 35 -1.05 12.13 7.90
C LEU A 35 0.44 12.50 7.94
N ASP A 36 1.03 12.82 9.09
CA ASP A 36 2.47 13.13 9.20
C ASP A 36 3.36 11.95 8.75
N SER A 37 2.82 10.73 8.73
CA SER A 37 3.51 9.55 8.21
C SER A 37 3.53 9.47 6.69
N TYR A 38 2.66 10.21 5.99
CA TYR A 38 2.61 10.32 4.53
C TYR A 38 3.83 11.05 3.95
N GLU A 39 4.35 12.04 4.67
CA GLU A 39 5.58 12.76 4.31
C GLU A 39 6.86 11.97 4.63
N ASN A 40 6.73 10.73 5.10
CA ASN A 40 7.88 9.89 5.40
C ASN A 40 8.54 9.42 4.08
N ASN A 41 9.75 9.88 3.83
CA ASN A 41 10.55 9.54 2.65
C ASN A 41 11.00 8.07 2.62
N ASP A 42 10.89 7.34 3.74
CA ASP A 42 11.24 5.92 3.83
C ASP A 42 9.99 5.02 3.67
N ALA A 43 9.22 5.29 2.62
CA ALA A 43 8.04 4.50 2.29
C ALA A 43 7.75 4.49 0.79
N VAL A 44 7.23 3.35 0.32
CA VAL A 44 6.55 3.26 -0.98
C VAL A 44 5.09 3.61 -0.77
N LYS A 45 4.57 4.54 -1.55
CA LYS A 45 3.23 5.11 -1.40
C LYS A 45 2.33 4.61 -2.52
N VAL A 46 1.18 4.06 -2.14
CA VAL A 46 0.13 3.57 -3.04
C VAL A 46 -1.08 4.48 -2.88
N PHE A 47 -1.42 5.24 -3.91
CA PHE A 47 -2.55 6.16 -3.88
C PHE A 47 -3.74 5.50 -4.58
N VAL A 48 -4.81 5.20 -3.84
CA VAL A 48 -6.04 4.57 -4.33
C VAL A 48 -7.09 5.65 -4.59
N PHE A 49 -7.61 5.68 -5.81
CA PHE A 49 -8.56 6.70 -6.27
C PHE A 49 -9.47 6.16 -7.38
N GLU A 50 -10.53 6.90 -7.69
CA GLU A 50 -11.40 6.57 -8.82
C GLU A 50 -10.90 7.24 -10.11
N ASN A 51 -10.79 6.47 -11.18
CA ASN A 51 -10.51 6.97 -12.52
C ASN A 51 -11.48 6.37 -13.54
N GLY A 52 -12.38 7.20 -14.08
CA GLY A 52 -13.37 6.77 -15.07
C GLY A 52 -14.33 5.70 -14.55
N GLY A 53 -14.78 5.81 -13.29
CA GLY A 53 -15.68 4.86 -12.65
C GLY A 53 -15.03 3.53 -12.24
N LYS A 54 -13.69 3.47 -12.21
CA LYS A 54 -12.93 2.31 -11.74
C LYS A 54 -12.02 2.70 -10.60
N THR A 55 -11.94 1.85 -9.57
CA THR A 55 -10.91 1.99 -8.55
C THR A 55 -9.56 1.54 -9.11
N VAL A 56 -8.58 2.44 -9.05
CA VAL A 56 -7.21 2.23 -9.51
C VAL A 56 -6.23 2.73 -8.45
N ALA A 57 -4.96 2.41 -8.63
CA ALA A 57 -3.90 2.95 -7.79
C ALA A 57 -2.65 3.37 -8.56
N ASP A 58 -2.04 4.46 -8.09
CA ASP A 58 -0.70 4.90 -8.46
C ASP A 58 0.31 4.50 -7.39
N ILE A 59 1.57 4.33 -7.80
CA ILE A 59 2.67 3.94 -6.92
C ILE A 59 3.79 4.93 -7.10
N PHE A 60 4.31 5.49 -6.01
CA PHE A 60 5.45 6.39 -6.03
C PHE A 60 6.32 6.23 -4.79
N TRP A 61 7.59 6.59 -4.92
CA TRP A 61 8.55 6.59 -3.82
C TRP A 61 9.56 7.72 -4.01
N ASP A 62 10.06 8.22 -2.89
CA ASP A 62 11.08 9.26 -2.86
C ASP A 62 12.47 8.64 -3.06
N GLU A 63 13.46 9.46 -3.41
CA GLU A 63 14.84 8.98 -3.54
C GLU A 63 15.42 8.55 -2.19
N ASN A 64 16.27 7.53 -2.22
CA ASN A 64 17.02 7.06 -1.06
C ASN A 64 18.43 6.61 -1.47
N GLY A 65 19.17 6.00 -0.54
CA GLY A 65 20.54 5.53 -0.82
C GLY A 65 20.65 4.35 -1.80
N GLN A 66 19.53 3.75 -2.22
CA GLN A 66 19.48 2.57 -3.09
C GLN A 66 18.80 2.83 -4.45
N THR A 67 17.89 3.80 -4.53
CA THR A 67 17.16 4.14 -5.75
C THR A 67 16.86 5.63 -5.83
N GLY A 68 16.76 6.15 -7.05
CA GLY A 68 16.22 7.49 -7.27
C GLY A 68 14.71 7.54 -7.03
N ALA A 69 14.16 8.75 -6.93
CA ALA A 69 12.72 8.95 -6.86
C ALA A 69 12.06 8.34 -8.10
N GLY A 70 10.90 7.71 -7.91
CA GLY A 70 10.27 6.96 -8.97
C GLY A 70 8.76 6.83 -8.81
N THR A 71 8.13 6.47 -9.92
CA THR A 71 6.70 6.21 -10.01
C THR A 71 6.47 5.18 -11.11
N TYR A 72 5.35 4.48 -11.04
CA TYR A 72 4.87 3.71 -12.18
C TYR A 72 4.14 4.65 -13.16
N LEU A 73 4.40 4.47 -14.47
CA LEU A 73 3.92 5.35 -15.53
C LEU A 73 2.39 5.50 -15.61
N TYR A 74 1.63 4.50 -15.14
CA TYR A 74 0.18 4.48 -15.27
C TYR A 74 -0.47 3.88 -14.03
N ALA A 75 -1.56 4.52 -13.60
CA ALA A 75 -2.48 3.96 -12.63
C ALA A 75 -2.94 2.57 -13.07
N THR A 76 -2.94 1.63 -12.12
CA THR A 76 -3.22 0.23 -12.40
C THR A 76 -4.22 -0.34 -11.40
N TYR A 77 -4.56 -1.62 -11.58
CA TYR A 77 -5.46 -2.33 -10.67
C TYR A 77 -4.83 -2.44 -9.28
N VAL A 78 -5.61 -2.19 -8.22
CA VAL A 78 -5.09 -2.01 -6.85
C VAL A 78 -4.25 -3.20 -6.36
N PRO A 79 -4.66 -4.47 -6.49
CA PRO A 79 -3.81 -5.62 -6.14
C PRO A 79 -2.45 -5.62 -6.82
N VAL A 80 -2.39 -5.29 -8.12
CA VAL A 80 -1.13 -5.22 -8.86
C VAL A 80 -0.26 -4.07 -8.35
N ALA A 81 -0.90 -2.95 -7.95
CA ALA A 81 -0.18 -1.84 -7.37
C ALA A 81 0.42 -2.18 -5.99
N LEU A 82 -0.32 -2.91 -5.16
CA LEU A 82 0.14 -3.37 -3.85
C LEU A 82 1.30 -4.37 -3.97
N GLU A 83 1.21 -5.34 -4.89
CA GLU A 83 2.28 -6.30 -5.19
C GLU A 83 3.57 -5.56 -5.60
N ARG A 84 3.47 -4.64 -6.56
CA ARG A 84 4.60 -3.85 -7.03
C ARG A 84 5.18 -2.93 -5.96
N ALA A 85 4.34 -2.35 -5.11
CA ALA A 85 4.83 -1.51 -4.01
C ALA A 85 5.63 -2.33 -3.00
N GLU A 86 5.21 -3.56 -2.72
CA GLU A 86 5.95 -4.48 -1.87
C GLU A 86 7.27 -4.94 -2.52
N ASP A 87 7.28 -5.19 -3.84
CA ASP A 87 8.52 -5.47 -4.58
C ASP A 87 9.51 -4.31 -4.50
N VAL A 88 9.06 -3.07 -4.70
CA VAL A 88 9.89 -1.87 -4.58
C VAL A 88 10.41 -1.75 -3.15
N ARG A 89 9.56 -1.99 -2.14
CA ARG A 89 9.95 -1.93 -0.73
C ARG A 89 11.07 -2.92 -0.42
N GLN A 90 10.93 -4.17 -0.86
CA GLN A 90 11.89 -5.24 -0.59
C GLN A 90 13.21 -5.03 -1.34
N ASN A 91 13.16 -4.59 -2.59
CA ASN A 91 14.36 -4.49 -3.45
C ASN A 91 15.15 -3.19 -3.28
N TYR A 92 14.49 -2.10 -2.86
CA TYR A 92 15.13 -0.79 -2.69
C TYR A 92 15.16 -0.30 -1.25
N GLY A 93 14.94 -1.21 -0.30
CA GLY A 93 15.27 -0.99 1.11
C GLY A 93 14.34 0.00 1.84
N PHE A 94 13.11 0.18 1.39
CA PHE A 94 12.14 1.00 2.11
C PHE A 94 11.60 0.26 3.34
N ALA A 95 11.34 1.00 4.42
CA ALA A 95 10.85 0.39 5.66
C ALA A 95 9.41 -0.15 5.54
N LYS A 96 8.56 0.46 4.71
CA LYS A 96 7.12 0.19 4.69
C LYS A 96 6.45 0.53 3.36
N VAL A 97 5.27 -0.06 3.15
CA VAL A 97 4.29 0.39 2.16
C VAL A 97 3.19 1.18 2.88
N ILE A 98 2.85 2.35 2.34
CA ILE A 98 1.75 3.19 2.81
C ILE A 98 0.68 3.24 1.73
N VAL A 99 -0.55 2.90 2.09
CA VAL A 99 -1.73 3.03 1.24
C VAL A 99 -2.48 4.31 1.62
N ILE A 100 -2.71 5.18 0.66
CA ILE A 100 -3.50 6.39 0.81
C ILE A 100 -4.78 6.21 0.02
N ILE A 101 -5.91 6.38 0.67
CA ILE A 101 -7.23 6.18 0.06
C ILE A 101 -8.02 7.48 0.19
N GLU A 102 -8.59 7.96 -0.91
CA GLU A 102 -9.44 9.16 -0.90
C GLU A 102 -10.79 8.92 -0.20
N ASN A 103 -11.40 7.76 -0.44
CA ASN A 103 -12.65 7.31 0.19
C ASN A 103 -12.55 5.81 0.54
N LEU A 104 -12.90 5.42 1.77
CA LEU A 104 -12.92 4.02 2.21
C LEU A 104 -13.83 3.13 1.35
N ASP A 105 -14.87 3.68 0.74
CA ASP A 105 -15.76 2.91 -0.16
C ASP A 105 -15.03 2.39 -1.41
N LEU A 106 -13.84 2.94 -1.71
CA LEU A 106 -13.00 2.45 -2.80
C LEU A 106 -12.25 1.16 -2.42
N TRP A 107 -12.15 0.84 -1.13
CA TRP A 107 -11.43 -0.35 -0.67
C TRP A 107 -12.25 -1.61 -0.91
N ASP A 108 -11.63 -2.61 -1.52
CA ASP A 108 -12.18 -3.96 -1.63
C ASP A 108 -11.55 -4.86 -0.55
N ALA A 109 -12.40 -5.55 0.21
CA ALA A 109 -11.97 -6.49 1.24
C ALA A 109 -11.13 -7.65 0.67
N ASP A 110 -11.27 -7.95 -0.62
CA ASP A 110 -10.46 -8.98 -1.28
C ASP A 110 -8.97 -8.58 -1.39
N TRP A 111 -8.64 -7.29 -1.25
CA TRP A 111 -7.25 -6.80 -1.30
C TRP A 111 -6.54 -6.90 0.05
N GLY A 112 -7.31 -6.95 1.14
CA GLY A 112 -6.77 -6.95 2.48
C GLY A 112 -7.74 -6.38 3.51
N ASP A 113 -7.33 -6.48 4.78
CA ASP A 113 -8.07 -5.94 5.90
C ASP A 113 -7.55 -4.54 6.26
N LEU A 114 -8.44 -3.55 6.27
CA LEU A 114 -8.19 -2.25 6.89
C LEU A 114 -8.50 -2.34 8.39
N ILE A 115 -7.50 -2.04 9.21
CA ILE A 115 -7.56 -2.08 10.67
C ILE A 115 -7.40 -0.65 11.21
N ASP A 116 -8.25 -0.24 12.14
CA ASP A 116 -8.14 1.06 12.83
C ASP A 116 -7.12 1.01 13.98
#